data_AF-A0A930AQS4-F1
#
_entry.id   AF-A0A930AQS4-F1
#
_cell.length_a   1.000
_cell.length_b   1.000
_cell.length_c   1.000
_cell.angle_alpha   90.00
_cell.angle_beta   90.00
_cell.angle_gamma   90.00
#
_symmetry.space_group_name_H-M   'P 1'
#
loop_
_entity.id
_entity.type
_entity.pdbx_description
1 polymer ?
#
loop_
_entity_poly.entity_id
_entity_poly.type
_entity_poly.pdbx_seq_one_letter_code
_entity_poly.pdbx_strand_id
1 'polypeptide(L)'
;MRNFRKLFYLLVSSTLLLGCKPTPESQNSNTKKIFNLEYVDQKDSDIKEYSLLTDDNPAFKEITFESSIKFFTEGYSGILYYGKVGCPWCERAVPILNAVAKDNNISIYYIDANKGMGETKIEREENYANLSKYISDSFQEDDNGK
;
A
#
# COMPACT_ATOMS: atom_id res chain seq x y z
N MET A 1 -0.61 -64.56 27.23
CA MET A 1 -0.18 -63.14 27.43
C MET A 1 0.78 -62.63 26.33
N ARG A 2 0.51 -62.87 25.03
CA ARG A 2 1.38 -62.45 23.91
C ARG A 2 0.72 -61.47 22.92
N ASN A 3 -0.57 -61.18 23.11
CA ASN A 3 -1.36 -60.28 22.26
C ASN A 3 -1.65 -58.92 22.93
N PHE A 4 -1.51 -58.81 24.26
CA PHE A 4 -1.67 -57.56 24.99
C PHE A 4 -0.51 -56.57 24.76
N ARG A 5 0.71 -57.08 24.54
CA ARG A 5 1.88 -56.23 24.24
C ARG A 5 1.72 -55.52 22.89
N LYS A 6 1.16 -56.19 21.88
CA LYS A 6 0.90 -55.59 20.55
C LYS A 6 -0.23 -54.56 20.58
N LEU A 7 -1.24 -54.77 21.41
CA LEU A 7 -2.33 -53.80 21.61
C LEU A 7 -1.84 -52.53 22.31
N PHE A 8 -0.87 -52.67 23.24
CA PHE A 8 -0.25 -51.52 23.91
C PHE A 8 0.60 -50.67 22.96
N TYR A 9 1.31 -51.29 22.00
CA TYR A 9 2.11 -50.56 21.01
C TYR A 9 1.25 -49.77 19.99
N LEU A 10 0.03 -50.22 19.68
CA LEU A 10 -0.90 -49.47 18.82
C LEU A 10 -1.48 -48.23 19.50
N LEU A 11 -1.71 -48.28 20.82
CA LEU A 11 -2.24 -47.14 21.59
C LEU A 11 -1.19 -46.04 21.85
N VAL A 12 0.08 -46.41 22.02
CA VAL A 12 1.18 -45.45 22.28
C VAL A 12 1.59 -44.66 21.03
N SER A 13 1.32 -45.18 19.82
CA SER A 13 1.62 -44.47 18.57
C SER A 13 0.67 -43.31 18.27
N SER A 14 -0.51 -43.25 18.91
CA SER A 14 -1.56 -42.27 18.56
C SER A 14 -1.50 -40.98 19.38
N THR A 15 -0.61 -40.87 20.39
CA THR A 15 -0.50 -39.69 21.26
C THR A 15 0.60 -38.72 20.84
N LEU A 16 1.33 -38.96 19.75
CA LEU A 16 2.40 -38.05 19.27
C LEU A 16 1.95 -36.95 18.30
N LEU A 17 0.65 -36.83 17.98
CA LEU A 17 0.14 -35.81 17.04
C LEU A 17 -0.58 -34.61 17.69
N LEU A 18 -0.55 -34.47 19.02
CA LEU A 18 -1.13 -33.33 19.74
C LEU A 18 -0.05 -32.43 20.38
N GLY A 19 0.99 -32.13 19.60
CA GLY A 19 2.18 -31.40 20.02
C GLY A 19 2.41 -30.04 19.37
N CYS A 20 1.39 -29.38 18.81
CA CYS A 20 1.49 -27.95 18.51
C CYS A 20 1.18 -27.16 19.79
N LYS A 21 2.20 -26.81 20.57
CA LYS A 21 2.08 -25.65 21.45
C LYS A 21 2.07 -24.42 20.53
N PRO A 22 1.02 -23.59 20.51
CA PRO A 22 1.19 -22.25 19.99
C PRO A 22 2.31 -21.62 20.82
N THR A 23 3.40 -21.22 20.17
CA THR A 23 4.30 -20.22 20.71
C THR A 23 3.42 -19.11 21.27
N PRO A 24 3.64 -18.59 22.49
CA PRO A 24 3.00 -17.34 22.86
C PRO A 24 3.49 -16.33 21.83
N GLU A 25 2.63 -16.08 20.84
CA GLU A 25 2.71 -14.90 20.02
C GLU A 25 2.80 -13.78 21.03
N SER A 26 3.94 -13.10 21.00
CA SER A 26 4.14 -11.88 21.74
C SER A 26 2.95 -10.99 21.39
N GLN A 27 1.96 -10.97 22.28
CA GLN A 27 0.98 -9.91 22.35
C GLN A 27 1.74 -8.69 22.86
N ASN A 28 2.65 -8.16 22.04
CA ASN A 28 2.78 -6.73 21.95
C ASN A 28 1.45 -6.28 21.36
N SER A 29 0.50 -6.04 22.26
CA SER A 29 -0.61 -5.14 22.03
C SER A 29 0.00 -3.77 21.73
N ASN A 30 0.54 -3.61 20.52
CA ASN A 30 0.48 -2.32 19.87
C ASN A 30 -1.01 -2.14 19.63
N THR A 31 -1.64 -1.42 20.56
CA THR A 31 -2.91 -0.74 20.34
C THR A 31 -2.95 -0.36 18.87
N LYS A 32 -3.81 -1.04 18.10
CA LYS A 32 -4.10 -0.70 16.71
C LYS A 32 -4.66 0.70 16.77
N LYS A 33 -3.78 1.69 16.76
CA LYS A 33 -4.11 3.10 16.62
C LYS A 33 -5.00 3.12 15.39
N ILE A 34 -6.25 3.51 15.58
CA ILE A 34 -7.19 3.61 14.46
C ILE A 34 -6.51 4.55 13.47
N PHE A 35 -6.07 3.95 12.36
CA PHE A 35 -5.25 4.60 11.35
C PHE A 35 -6.17 5.52 10.55
N ASN A 36 -6.15 6.80 10.89
CA ASN A 36 -6.92 7.80 10.15
C ASN A 36 -6.05 8.33 9.02
N LEU A 37 -5.83 7.50 8.00
CA LEU A 37 -5.45 8.03 6.70
C LEU A 37 -6.61 8.93 6.26
N GLU A 38 -6.32 10.20 6.00
CA GLU A 38 -7.31 11.13 5.51
C GLU A 38 -7.53 10.80 4.02
N TYR A 39 -8.45 9.88 3.79
CA TYR A 39 -8.97 9.65 2.46
C TYR A 39 -9.67 10.93 2.05
N VAL A 40 -9.26 11.49 0.92
CA VAL A 40 -10.06 12.51 0.26
C VAL A 40 -11.27 11.74 -0.23
N ASP A 41 -12.45 12.01 0.34
CA ASP A 41 -13.70 11.36 -0.06
C ASP A 41 -13.82 11.48 -1.58
N GLN A 42 -13.61 10.35 -2.26
CA GLN A 42 -13.67 10.29 -3.70
C GLN A 42 -15.11 10.59 -4.08
N LYS A 43 -15.33 11.72 -4.75
CA LYS A 43 -16.33 11.66 -5.81
C LYS A 43 -15.73 10.78 -6.89
N ASP A 44 -16.55 9.91 -7.48
CA ASP A 44 -16.18 9.07 -8.62
C ASP A 44 -15.47 9.83 -9.76
N SER A 45 -15.47 11.16 -9.76
CA SER A 45 -14.97 12.06 -10.79
C SER A 45 -13.45 12.13 -10.95
N ASP A 46 -12.66 12.15 -9.88
CA ASP A 46 -11.34 12.80 -9.97
C ASP A 46 -10.28 11.93 -10.70
N ILE A 47 -10.26 10.61 -10.47
CA ILE A 47 -9.43 9.69 -11.28
C ILE A 47 -10.07 9.42 -12.65
N LYS A 48 -11.39 9.59 -12.80
CA LYS A 48 -12.09 9.39 -14.08
C LYS A 48 -11.84 10.52 -15.09
N GLU A 49 -11.15 11.59 -14.67
CA GLU A 49 -10.70 12.63 -15.59
C GLU A 49 -9.61 12.15 -16.55
N TYR A 50 -8.92 11.03 -16.24
CA TYR A 50 -8.03 10.37 -17.20
C TYR A 50 -8.84 9.80 -18.37
N SER A 51 -8.70 10.44 -19.53
CA SER A 51 -9.44 10.13 -20.76
C SER A 51 -9.34 8.69 -21.24
N LEU A 52 -8.22 8.01 -20.95
CA LEU A 52 -7.99 6.62 -21.33
C LEU A 52 -8.46 5.60 -20.29
N LEU A 53 -8.85 6.05 -19.08
CA LEU A 53 -9.42 5.21 -18.05
C LEU A 53 -10.93 5.08 -18.26
N THR A 54 -11.36 3.93 -18.79
CA THR A 54 -12.78 3.66 -19.11
C THR A 54 -13.49 2.82 -18.06
N ASP A 55 -12.82 2.50 -16.95
CA ASP A 55 -13.35 1.67 -15.88
C ASP A 55 -14.21 2.49 -14.91
N ASP A 56 -15.46 2.06 -14.71
CA ASP A 56 -16.40 2.72 -13.80
C ASP A 56 -16.05 2.53 -12.32
N ASN A 57 -15.27 1.49 -11.99
CA ASN A 57 -14.81 1.19 -10.64
C ASN A 57 -13.30 0.91 -10.65
N PRO A 58 -12.47 1.97 -10.78
CA PRO A 58 -11.03 1.83 -10.84
C PRO A 58 -10.43 1.52 -9.46
N ALA A 59 -9.35 0.74 -9.43
CA ALA A 59 -8.68 0.31 -8.19
C ALA A 59 -7.78 1.38 -7.56
N PHE A 60 -8.23 2.64 -7.57
CA PHE A 60 -7.49 3.80 -7.04
C PHE A 60 -8.23 4.42 -5.86
N LYS A 61 -7.48 4.87 -4.86
CA LYS A 61 -7.95 5.63 -3.69
C LYS A 61 -7.19 6.94 -3.62
N GLU A 62 -7.87 8.06 -3.77
CA GLU A 62 -7.20 9.37 -3.70
C GLU A 62 -6.85 9.73 -2.25
N ILE A 63 -5.64 10.28 -2.07
CA ILE A 63 -5.16 10.84 -0.82
C ILE A 63 -4.47 12.18 -1.09
N THR A 64 -4.37 13.02 -0.07
CA THR A 64 -3.60 14.27 -0.17
C THR A 64 -2.10 13.99 -0.28
N PHE A 65 -1.35 14.96 -0.82
CA PHE A 65 0.11 14.89 -0.85
C PHE A 65 0.70 14.70 0.56
N GLU A 66 0.16 15.40 1.56
CA GLU A 66 0.59 15.30 2.95
C GLU A 66 0.32 13.90 3.53
N SER A 67 -0.83 13.30 3.20
CA SER A 67 -1.12 11.91 3.57
C SER A 67 -0.16 10.92 2.92
N SER A 68 0.36 11.21 1.72
CA SER A 68 1.39 10.40 1.07
C SER A 68 2.73 10.44 1.81
N ILE A 69 3.07 11.55 2.49
CA ILE A 69 4.27 11.62 3.34
C ILE A 69 4.09 10.74 4.58
N LYS A 70 2.87 10.70 5.14
CA LYS A 70 2.55 9.83 6.29
C LYS A 70 2.77 8.35 5.98
N PHE A 71 2.66 7.92 4.72
CA PHE A 71 2.99 6.53 4.33
C PHE A 71 4.38 6.12 4.79
N PHE A 72 5.35 7.02 4.62
CA PHE A 72 6.74 6.76 4.97
C PHE A 72 7.00 6.96 6.45
N THR A 73 6.51 8.05 7.04
CA THR A 73 6.81 8.40 8.45
C THR A 73 6.17 7.43 9.44
N GLU A 74 5.01 6.86 9.11
CA GLU A 74 4.27 5.93 9.96
C GLU A 74 4.46 4.45 9.54
N GLY A 75 5.26 4.19 8.50
CA GLY A 75 5.61 2.82 8.08
C GLY A 75 4.48 2.05 7.41
N TYR A 76 3.59 2.74 6.70
CA TYR A 76 2.57 2.08 5.88
C TYR A 76 3.21 1.38 4.67
N SER A 77 2.50 0.39 4.15
CA SER A 77 2.86 -0.32 2.92
C SER A 77 1.75 -0.16 1.89
N GLY A 78 2.13 0.03 0.64
CA GLY A 78 1.19 0.21 -0.47
C GLY A 78 1.90 0.76 -1.70
N ILE A 79 1.11 0.98 -2.74
CA ILE A 79 1.57 1.63 -3.97
C ILE A 79 1.07 3.07 -3.95
N LEU A 80 1.99 4.02 -3.97
CA LEU A 80 1.70 5.44 -4.18
C LEU A 80 1.89 5.76 -5.67
N TYR A 81 0.89 6.37 -6.29
CA TYR A 81 0.96 6.85 -7.66
C TYR A 81 0.76 8.37 -7.70
N TYR A 82 1.81 9.08 -8.07
CA TYR A 82 1.78 10.52 -8.33
C TYR A 82 1.53 10.74 -9.82
N GLY A 83 0.35 11.26 -10.14
CA GLY A 83 -0.08 11.42 -11.53
C GLY A 83 -0.75 12.76 -11.76
N LYS A 84 -0.71 13.22 -13.01
CA LYS A 84 -1.33 14.46 -13.45
C LYS A 84 -2.31 14.18 -14.61
N VAL A 85 -3.57 14.56 -14.45
CA VAL A 85 -4.56 14.53 -15.54
C VAL A 85 -4.05 15.35 -16.73
N GLY A 86 -4.22 14.82 -17.95
CA GLY A 86 -3.73 15.46 -19.18
C GLY A 86 -2.23 15.30 -19.45
N CYS A 87 -1.47 14.67 -18.55
CA CYS A 87 -0.10 14.25 -18.86
C CYS A 87 -0.13 13.02 -19.79
N PRO A 88 0.42 13.08 -21.02
CA PRO A 88 0.32 11.98 -21.99
C PRO A 88 0.87 10.64 -21.49
N TRP A 89 1.84 10.68 -20.58
CA TRP A 89 2.42 9.48 -19.99
C TRP A 89 1.51 8.91 -18.89
N CYS A 90 0.95 9.77 -18.04
CA CYS A 90 0.00 9.36 -17.01
C CYS A 90 -1.27 8.78 -17.63
N GLU A 91 -1.82 9.43 -18.67
CA GLU A 91 -2.97 8.94 -19.45
C GLU A 91 -2.78 7.49 -19.91
N ARG A 92 -1.58 7.14 -20.40
CA ARG A 92 -1.29 5.77 -20.85
C ARG A 92 -1.00 4.79 -19.70
N ALA A 93 -0.42 5.29 -18.60
CA ALA A 93 -0.03 4.44 -17.47
C ALA A 93 -1.23 4.00 -16.62
N VAL A 94 -2.17 4.91 -16.37
CA VAL A 94 -3.31 4.68 -15.45
C VAL A 94 -4.15 3.45 -15.83
N PRO A 95 -4.54 3.21 -17.10
CA PRO A 95 -5.31 2.02 -17.47
C PRO A 95 -4.56 0.70 -17.21
N ILE A 96 -3.24 0.70 -17.43
CA ILE A 96 -2.38 -0.48 -17.20
C ILE A 96 -2.27 -0.75 -15.70
N LEU A 97 -1.99 0.29 -14.91
CA LEU A 97 -1.94 0.21 -13.46
C LEU A 97 -3.27 -0.27 -12.87
N ASN A 98 -4.41 0.23 -13.39
CA ASN A 98 -5.74 -0.20 -12.98
C ASN A 98 -5.95 -1.71 -13.21
N ALA A 99 -5.65 -2.19 -14.42
CA ALA A 99 -5.81 -3.60 -14.78
C ALA A 99 -4.98 -4.51 -13.86
N VAL A 100 -3.68 -4.20 -13.70
CA VAL A 100 -2.79 -4.98 -12.84
C VAL A 100 -3.22 -4.94 -11.38
N ALA A 101 -3.67 -3.78 -10.88
CA ALA A 101 -4.15 -3.65 -9.52
C ALA A 101 -5.40 -4.51 -9.25
N LYS A 102 -6.36 -4.51 -10.19
CA LYS A 102 -7.57 -5.33 -10.11
C LYS A 102 -7.25 -6.83 -10.17
N ASP A 103 -6.39 -7.24 -11.11
CA ASP A 103 -5.97 -8.64 -11.25
C ASP A 103 -5.31 -9.20 -9.98
N ASN A 104 -4.61 -8.33 -9.23
CA ASN A 104 -3.94 -8.70 -7.98
C ASN A 104 -4.76 -8.34 -6.72
N ASN A 105 -5.99 -7.82 -6.89
CA ASN A 105 -6.88 -7.40 -5.81
C ASN A 105 -6.20 -6.43 -4.80
N ILE A 106 -5.44 -5.46 -5.32
CA ILE A 106 -4.78 -4.40 -4.57
C ILE A 106 -5.37 -3.04 -4.92
N SER A 107 -5.29 -2.08 -4.00
CA SER A 107 -5.62 -0.68 -4.27
C SER A 107 -4.35 0.15 -4.41
N ILE A 108 -4.34 1.08 -5.36
CA ILE A 108 -3.30 2.08 -5.53
C ILE A 108 -3.75 3.38 -4.86
N TYR A 109 -2.89 4.02 -4.09
CA TYR A 109 -3.17 5.34 -3.53
C TYR A 109 -2.74 6.40 -4.54
N TYR A 110 -3.71 7.17 -5.04
CA TYR A 110 -3.50 8.21 -6.05
C TYR A 110 -3.27 9.57 -5.38
N ILE A 111 -2.31 10.32 -5.90
CA ILE A 111 -2.05 11.71 -5.54
C ILE A 111 -2.10 12.53 -6.83
N ASP A 112 -3.04 13.47 -6.91
CA ASP A 112 -3.13 14.39 -8.03
C ASP A 112 -2.07 15.50 -7.92
N ALA A 113 -1.07 15.43 -8.79
CA ALA A 113 0.00 16.41 -8.87
C ALA A 113 -0.49 17.80 -9.34
N ASN A 114 -1.69 17.93 -9.92
CA ASN A 114 -2.28 19.24 -10.24
C ASN A 114 -2.74 20.00 -8.99
N LYS A 115 -3.21 19.30 -7.95
CA LYS A 115 -3.68 19.91 -6.69
C LYS A 115 -2.54 20.50 -5.86
N GLY A 116 -1.29 20.25 -6.26
CA GLY A 116 -0.10 20.82 -5.65
C GLY A 116 0.34 20.09 -4.37
N MET A 117 1.51 20.50 -3.88
CA MET A 117 2.15 19.91 -2.68
C MET A 117 1.93 20.76 -1.42
N GLY A 118 0.85 21.54 -1.38
CA GLY A 118 0.59 22.56 -0.36
C GLY A 118 0.08 23.87 -0.96
N GLU A 119 -0.66 24.63 -0.16
CA GLU A 119 -1.33 25.88 -0.57
C GLU A 119 -0.29 26.99 -0.78
N THR A 120 0.66 27.10 0.13
CA THR A 120 1.71 28.13 0.08
C THR A 120 3.00 27.62 -0.57
N LYS A 121 3.84 28.54 -1.04
CA LYS A 121 5.17 28.19 -1.57
C LYS A 121 6.03 27.46 -0.52
N ILE A 122 5.99 27.93 0.71
CA ILE A 122 6.76 27.37 1.83
C ILE A 122 6.32 25.93 2.10
N GLU A 123 5.01 25.68 2.21
CA GLU A 123 4.47 24.32 2.40
C GLU A 123 4.88 23.38 1.27
N ARG A 124 4.86 23.85 0.01
CA ARG A 124 5.31 23.02 -1.13
C ARG A 124 6.77 22.63 -1.04
N GLU A 125 7.64 23.56 -0.67
CA GLU A 125 9.08 23.31 -0.51
C GLU A 125 9.34 22.36 0.66
N GLU A 126 8.65 22.55 1.79
CA GLU A 126 8.76 21.68 2.96
C GLU A 126 8.24 20.26 2.68
N ASN A 127 7.08 20.14 2.04
CA ASN A 127 6.47 18.86 1.69
C ASN A 127 7.32 18.10 0.66
N TYR A 128 7.86 18.79 -0.36
CA TYR A 128 8.78 18.18 -1.31
C TYR A 128 10.07 17.69 -0.64
N ALA A 129 10.67 18.52 0.23
CA ALA A 129 11.86 18.15 0.99
C ALA A 129 11.60 16.96 1.93
N ASN A 130 10.42 16.91 2.55
CA ASN A 130 10.02 15.79 3.42
C ASN A 130 9.82 14.49 2.65
N LEU A 131 9.15 14.54 1.50
CA LEU A 131 9.00 13.36 0.64
C LEU A 131 10.36 12.88 0.12
N SER A 132 11.20 13.81 -0.35
CA SER A 132 12.51 13.49 -0.94
C SER A 132 13.42 12.71 0.00
N LYS A 133 13.34 12.91 1.32
CA LYS A 133 14.09 12.11 2.31
C LYS A 133 13.87 10.59 2.18
N TYR A 134 12.75 10.18 1.60
CA TYR A 134 12.37 8.78 1.49
C TYR A 134 12.55 8.20 0.09
N ILE A 135 12.56 9.05 -0.94
CA ILE A 135 12.53 8.61 -2.34
C ILE A 135 13.67 9.20 -3.19
N SER A 136 14.54 10.04 -2.65
CA SER A 136 15.64 10.66 -3.41
C SER A 136 16.54 9.65 -4.10
N ASP A 137 16.76 8.49 -3.47
CA ASP A 137 17.59 7.43 -4.02
C ASP A 137 17.02 6.83 -5.32
N SER A 138 15.72 7.06 -5.59
CA SER A 138 15.05 6.64 -6.82
C SER A 138 15.11 7.69 -7.94
N PHE A 139 15.56 8.91 -7.63
CA PHE A 139 15.68 9.96 -8.64
C PHE A 139 16.87 9.66 -9.54
N GLN A 140 16.66 9.80 -10.85
CA GLN A 140 17.74 9.72 -11.83
C GLN A 140 18.18 11.13 -12.15
N GLU A 141 19.44 11.42 -11.90
CA GLU A 141 20.07 12.65 -12.37
C GLU A 141 20.53 12.43 -13.81
N ASP A 142 20.14 13.33 -14.72
CA ASP A 142 20.76 13.38 -16.03
C ASP A 142 22.19 13.98 -15.96
N ASP A 143 22.89 14.02 -17.10
CA ASP A 143 24.27 14.51 -17.19
C ASP A 143 24.45 15.98 -16.71
N ASN A 144 23.35 16.71 -16.48
CA ASN A 144 23.34 18.09 -15.97
C ASN A 144 23.01 18.17 -14.47
N GLY A 145 22.88 17.03 -13.77
CA GLY A 145 22.53 16.99 -12.35
C GLY A 145 21.08 17.43 -12.09
N LYS A 146 20.17 17.15 -13.04
CA LYS A 146 18.73 17.42 -12.94
C LYS A 146 17.90 16.16 -13.00
#